data_AF-A0A4Y3QWY6-F1
#
_entry.id   AF-A0A4Y3QWY6-F1
#
_cell.length_a   1.000
_cell.length_b   1.000
_cell.length_c   1.000
_cell.angle_alpha   90.00
_cell.angle_beta   90.00
_cell.angle_gamma   90.00
#
_symmetry.space_group_name_H-M   'P 1'
#
loop_
_entity.id
_entity.type
_entity.pdbx_description
1 polymer ?
#
loop_
_entity_poly.entity_id
_entity_poly.type
_entity_poly.pdbx_seq_one_letter_code
_entity_poly.pdbx_strand_id
1 'polypeptide(L)'
;MSDSDWELFLRDMALCLATYQGRGPAMVWPARAHAVLPGLRGPDDEAAGEGIGDDGWRPVPPGSGAHALAVDLGHAMGYPVVAYQRLLPAGVTLPVEHTGPDILLLPLRGGARCRVERPERAQRHGEGVELRLRAGEMFYVPARHPCTLDDISSPCPMLLLALHATP
;
A
#
# COMPACT_ATOMS: atom_id res chain seq x y z
N MET A 1 -6.57 7.48 -18.95
CA MET A 1 -6.55 6.04 -18.69
C MET A 1 -7.80 5.45 -19.32
N SER A 2 -7.73 4.30 -19.98
CA SER A 2 -8.94 3.66 -20.53
C SER A 2 -9.71 2.95 -19.40
N ASP A 3 -11.04 2.92 -19.48
CA ASP A 3 -11.88 2.22 -18.50
C ASP A 3 -11.52 0.72 -18.44
N SER A 4 -11.18 0.13 -19.59
CA SER A 4 -10.76 -1.28 -19.68
C SER A 4 -9.45 -1.58 -18.95
N ASP A 5 -8.48 -0.64 -18.95
CA ASP A 5 -7.21 -0.83 -18.22
C ASP A 5 -7.45 -0.80 -16.70
N TRP A 6 -8.37 0.08 -16.25
CA TRP A 6 -8.74 0.20 -14.84
C TRP A 6 -9.47 -1.05 -14.33
N GLU A 7 -10.45 -1.55 -15.08
CA GLU A 7 -11.20 -2.74 -14.70
C GLU A 7 -10.31 -3.99 -14.60
N LEU A 8 -9.42 -4.20 -15.59
CA LEU A 8 -8.46 -5.31 -15.56
C LEU A 8 -7.51 -5.21 -14.37
N PHE A 9 -7.00 -4.01 -14.09
CA PHE A 9 -6.15 -3.75 -12.94
C PHE A 9 -6.84 -4.10 -11.62
N LEU A 10 -8.08 -3.64 -11.42
CA LEU A 10 -8.86 -3.93 -10.22
C LEU A 10 -9.12 -5.43 -10.05
N ARG A 11 -9.50 -6.10 -11.15
CA ARG A 11 -9.77 -7.54 -11.14
C ARG A 11 -8.52 -8.35 -10.77
N ASP A 12 -7.37 -8.00 -11.34
CA ASP A 12 -6.10 -8.66 -11.02
C ASP A 12 -5.69 -8.42 -9.57
N MET A 13 -5.83 -7.19 -9.09
CA MET A 13 -5.60 -6.87 -7.67
C MET A 13 -6.49 -7.72 -6.76
N ALA A 14 -7.79 -7.78 -7.05
CA ALA A 14 -8.74 -8.53 -6.27
C ALA A 14 -8.40 -10.03 -6.23
N LEU A 15 -8.03 -10.61 -7.38
CA LEU A 15 -7.60 -12.00 -7.49
C LEU A 15 -6.32 -12.28 -6.68
N CYS A 16 -5.32 -11.41 -6.79
CA CYS A 16 -4.08 -11.54 -6.01
C CYS A 16 -4.37 -11.47 -4.51
N LEU A 17 -5.14 -10.48 -4.06
CA LEU A 17 -5.47 -10.29 -2.65
C LEU A 17 -6.24 -11.49 -2.11
N ALA A 18 -7.28 -11.96 -2.80
CA ALA A 18 -8.04 -13.15 -2.41
C ALA A 18 -7.17 -14.41 -2.28
N THR A 19 -6.08 -14.49 -3.04
CA THR A 19 -5.14 -15.61 -2.98
C THR A 19 -4.25 -15.58 -1.73
N TYR A 20 -3.80 -14.40 -1.33
CA TYR A 20 -2.86 -14.22 -0.22
C TYR A 20 -3.52 -13.91 1.13
N GLN A 21 -4.81 -13.56 1.11
CA GLN A 21 -5.54 -13.16 2.30
C GLN A 21 -5.42 -14.21 3.42
N GLY A 22 -4.91 -13.79 4.58
CA GLY A 22 -4.74 -14.64 5.75
C GLY A 22 -3.63 -15.71 5.64
N ARG A 23 -2.85 -15.75 4.55
CA ARG A 23 -1.78 -16.74 4.35
C ARG A 23 -0.38 -16.22 4.70
N GLY A 24 -0.08 -14.97 4.37
CA GLY A 24 1.22 -14.36 4.62
C GLY A 24 1.52 -13.16 3.73
N PRO A 25 2.61 -12.42 4.01
CA PRO A 25 3.02 -11.28 3.19
C PRO A 25 3.38 -11.69 1.77
N ALA A 26 3.01 -10.86 0.79
CA ALA A 26 3.18 -11.19 -0.61
C ALA A 26 3.35 -9.97 -1.52
N MET A 27 4.16 -10.13 -2.56
CA MET A 27 4.26 -9.16 -3.64
C MET A 27 3.07 -9.31 -4.59
N VAL A 28 2.42 -8.20 -4.91
CA VAL A 28 1.28 -8.13 -5.82
C VAL A 28 1.69 -7.31 -7.05
N TRP A 29 1.47 -7.88 -8.23
CA TRP A 29 1.86 -7.28 -9.51
C TRP A 29 0.69 -7.31 -10.50
N PRO A 30 -0.31 -6.42 -10.33
CA PRO A 30 -1.48 -6.44 -11.18
C PRO A 30 -1.10 -6.00 -12.60
N ALA A 31 -1.77 -6.56 -13.61
CA ALA A 31 -1.59 -6.06 -14.96
C ALA A 31 -1.92 -4.56 -15.03
N ARG A 32 -1.24 -3.85 -15.94
CA ARG A 32 -1.48 -2.42 -16.20
C ARG A 32 -1.17 -1.45 -15.05
N ALA A 33 -0.49 -1.87 -13.97
CA ALA A 33 -0.07 -0.95 -12.90
C ALA A 33 0.61 0.34 -13.41
N HIS A 34 1.49 0.24 -14.41
CA HIS A 34 2.15 1.38 -15.04
C HIS A 34 1.21 2.40 -15.70
N ALA A 35 0.03 1.97 -16.17
CA ALA A 35 -0.98 2.84 -16.78
C ALA A 35 -1.87 3.53 -15.74
N VAL A 36 -1.99 2.92 -14.55
CA VAL A 36 -2.91 3.34 -13.48
C VAL A 36 -2.21 4.22 -12.44
N LEU A 37 -1.04 3.81 -11.97
CA LEU A 37 -0.32 4.48 -10.88
C LEU A 37 -0.03 5.98 -11.10
N PRO A 38 0.27 6.46 -12.33
CA PRO A 38 0.43 7.90 -12.55
C PRO A 38 -0.82 8.71 -12.18
N GLY A 39 -2.02 8.14 -12.38
CA GLY A 39 -3.30 8.78 -12.06
C GLY A 39 -3.70 8.72 -10.58
N LEU A 40 -2.96 7.98 -9.76
CA LEU A 40 -3.18 7.91 -8.31
C LEU A 40 -2.48 9.05 -7.56
N ARG A 41 -1.58 9.78 -8.24
CA ARG A 41 -0.90 10.93 -7.67
C ARG A 41 -1.89 12.07 -7.47
N GLY A 42 -1.86 12.67 -6.29
CA GLY A 42 -2.70 13.83 -6.01
C GLY A 42 -2.15 15.07 -6.70
N PRO A 43 -3.00 16.07 -7.02
CA PRO A 43 -2.51 17.38 -7.50
C PRO A 43 -1.57 18.06 -6.48
N ASP A 44 -1.68 17.71 -5.20
CA ASP A 44 -0.84 18.22 -4.12
C ASP A 44 0.55 17.56 -4.03
N ASP A 45 0.81 16.46 -4.78
CA ASP A 45 2.12 15.77 -4.75
C ASP A 45 3.26 16.63 -5.34
N GLU A 46 2.94 17.63 -6.17
CA GLU A 46 3.93 18.56 -6.71
C GLU A 46 4.17 19.79 -5.81
N ALA A 47 3.18 20.19 -5.01
CA ALA A 47 3.27 21.30 -4.06
C ALA A 47 3.77 20.88 -2.65
N ALA A 48 3.77 19.58 -2.36
CA ALA A 48 4.19 18.96 -1.10
C ALA A 48 5.69 19.12 -0.74
N GLY A 49 6.47 19.84 -1.54
CA GLY A 49 7.87 20.13 -1.26
C GLY A 49 8.13 21.08 -0.10
N GLU A 50 7.11 21.84 0.37
CA GLU A 50 7.33 22.95 1.31
C GLU A 50 6.42 23.00 2.56
N GLY A 51 5.53 22.02 2.83
CA GLY A 51 4.56 22.20 3.92
C GLY A 51 3.91 20.99 4.59
N ILE A 52 4.40 19.76 4.43
CA ILE A 52 3.77 18.59 5.06
C ILE A 52 4.39 18.32 6.42
N GLY A 53 3.66 18.69 7.49
CA GLY A 53 3.93 18.26 8.85
C GLY A 53 3.89 16.73 9.02
N ASP A 54 4.91 16.24 9.71
CA ASP A 54 5.45 14.88 9.83
C ASP A 54 4.62 13.83 10.60
N ASP A 55 3.34 14.06 10.91
CA ASP A 55 2.70 13.33 12.02
C ASP A 55 1.88 12.06 11.69
N GLY A 56 2.02 11.46 10.51
CA GLY A 56 1.53 10.09 10.28
C GLY A 56 0.67 9.87 9.03
N TRP A 57 -0.02 8.72 9.00
CA TRP A 57 -0.92 8.32 7.91
C TRP A 57 -2.18 9.16 7.89
N ARG A 58 -2.50 9.77 6.74
CA ARG A 58 -3.67 10.63 6.58
C ARG A 58 -4.66 10.02 5.59
N PRO A 59 -5.98 10.05 5.85
CA PRO A 59 -6.96 9.61 4.87
C PRO A 59 -6.79 10.37 3.56
N VAL A 60 -6.89 9.64 2.45
CA VAL A 60 -6.83 10.23 1.11
C VAL A 60 -8.13 11.04 0.86
N PRO A 61 -8.04 12.26 0.31
CA PRO A 61 -9.21 13.11 0.09
C PRO A 61 -10.19 12.51 -0.94
N PRO A 62 -11.51 12.67 -0.75
CA PRO A 62 -12.51 12.28 -1.73
C PRO A 62 -12.27 12.91 -3.11
N GLY A 63 -12.58 12.16 -4.17
CA GLY A 63 -12.40 12.61 -5.56
C GLY A 63 -11.00 12.46 -6.13
N SER A 64 -10.00 12.08 -5.32
CA SER A 64 -8.66 11.72 -5.83
C SER A 64 -8.66 10.33 -6.48
N GLY A 65 -7.67 10.05 -7.34
CA GLY A 65 -7.52 8.73 -7.96
C GLY A 65 -7.28 7.61 -6.94
N ALA A 66 -6.53 7.88 -5.87
CA ALA A 66 -6.33 6.93 -4.77
C ALA A 66 -7.61 6.66 -3.95
N HIS A 67 -8.49 7.65 -3.81
CA HIS A 67 -9.81 7.43 -3.22
C HIS A 67 -10.70 6.56 -4.12
N ALA A 68 -10.74 6.85 -5.43
CA ALA A 68 -11.45 6.04 -6.41
C ALA A 68 -10.95 4.59 -6.42
N LEU A 69 -9.63 4.37 -6.35
CA LEU A 69 -9.05 3.04 -6.21
C LEU A 69 -9.61 2.29 -5.00
N ALA A 70 -9.63 2.92 -3.83
CA ALA A 70 -10.14 2.28 -2.62
C ALA A 70 -11.64 1.93 -2.75
N VAL A 71 -12.45 2.84 -3.28
CA VAL A 71 -13.88 2.61 -3.50
C VAL A 71 -14.11 1.44 -4.46
N ASP A 72 -13.47 1.46 -5.63
CA ASP A 72 -13.71 0.46 -6.66
C ASP A 72 -13.12 -0.91 -6.29
N LEU A 73 -11.95 -0.94 -5.63
CA LEU A 73 -11.41 -2.17 -5.09
C LEU A 73 -12.31 -2.74 -3.98
N GLY A 74 -12.88 -1.89 -3.12
CA GLY A 74 -13.84 -2.31 -2.12
C GLY A 74 -15.10 -2.94 -2.72
N HIS A 75 -15.62 -2.36 -3.80
CA HIS A 75 -16.71 -2.97 -4.58
C HIS A 75 -16.33 -4.33 -5.16
N ALA A 76 -15.13 -4.45 -5.75
CA ALA A 76 -14.65 -5.70 -6.33
C ALA A 76 -14.43 -6.80 -5.28
N MET A 77 -13.96 -6.43 -4.09
CA MET A 77 -13.70 -7.37 -2.98
C MET A 77 -14.94 -7.71 -2.15
N GLY A 78 -16.01 -6.89 -2.22
CA GLY A 78 -17.22 -7.06 -1.44
C GLY A 78 -17.10 -6.63 0.03
N TYR A 79 -16.07 -5.87 0.38
CA TYR A 79 -15.87 -5.31 1.72
C TYR A 79 -15.17 -3.94 1.67
N PRO A 80 -15.25 -3.12 2.73
CA PRO A 80 -14.69 -1.77 2.70
C PRO A 80 -13.16 -1.77 2.54
N VAL A 81 -12.67 -0.87 1.68
CA VAL A 81 -11.25 -0.55 1.55
C VAL A 81 -11.07 0.95 1.78
N VAL A 82 -10.08 1.32 2.61
CA VAL A 82 -9.81 2.72 2.95
C VAL A 82 -8.39 3.09 2.51
N ALA A 83 -8.25 4.21 1.79
CA ALA A 83 -6.96 4.72 1.36
C ALA A 83 -6.38 5.74 2.35
N TYR A 84 -5.10 5.58 2.67
CA TYR A 84 -4.29 6.51 3.45
C TYR A 84 -3.02 6.85 2.69
N GLN A 85 -2.53 8.07 2.85
CA GLN A 85 -1.28 8.53 2.25
C GLN A 85 -0.33 9.06 3.33
N ARG A 86 0.97 8.88 3.08
CA ARG A 86 2.05 9.48 3.87
C ARG A 86 3.24 9.78 2.97
N LEU A 87 3.86 10.96 3.16
CA LEU A 87 5.17 11.22 2.60
C LEU A 87 6.23 10.63 3.54
N LEU A 88 7.01 9.67 3.06
CA LEU A 88 8.08 9.08 3.86
C LEU A 88 9.36 9.91 3.69
N PRO A 89 9.93 10.48 4.77
CA PRO A 89 11.17 11.23 4.71
C PRO A 89 12.38 10.32 4.46
N ALA A 90 13.42 10.89 3.84
CA ALA A 90 14.66 10.16 3.60
C ALA A 90 15.42 9.86 4.90
N GLY A 91 16.05 8.69 4.98
CA GLY A 91 16.89 8.29 6.12
C GLY A 91 16.14 7.92 7.41
N VAL A 92 14.81 7.88 7.40
CA VAL A 92 14.01 7.53 8.58
C VAL A 92 13.54 6.08 8.51
N THR A 93 13.52 5.41 9.66
CA THR A 93 12.83 4.12 9.84
C THR A 93 11.47 4.37 10.47
N LEU A 94 10.42 3.84 9.86
CA LEU A 94 9.04 4.07 10.28
C LEU A 94 8.32 2.73 10.47
N PRO A 95 7.74 2.46 11.65
CA PRO A 95 6.76 1.39 11.78
C PRO A 95 5.51 1.75 10.98
N VAL A 96 4.95 0.77 10.27
CA VAL A 96 3.62 0.89 9.69
C VAL A 96 2.63 0.54 10.78
N GLU A 97 2.17 1.55 11.50
CA GLU A 97 1.15 1.40 12.51
C GLU A 97 -0.18 1.00 11.85
N HIS A 98 -0.46 -0.31 11.80
CA HIS A 98 -1.79 -0.81 11.44
C HIS A 98 -2.28 -1.76 12.53
N THR A 99 -3.39 -1.39 13.17
CA THR A 99 -4.08 -2.26 14.11
C THR A 99 -5.34 -2.78 13.43
N GLY A 100 -5.40 -4.08 13.14
CA GLY A 100 -6.62 -4.71 12.65
C GLY A 100 -6.52 -5.26 11.23
N PRO A 101 -6.74 -4.45 10.18
CA PRO A 101 -6.93 -4.95 8.82
C PRO A 101 -5.62 -5.39 8.17
N ASP A 102 -5.76 -6.20 7.12
CA ASP A 102 -4.69 -6.40 6.16
C ASP A 102 -4.44 -5.07 5.41
N ILE A 103 -3.23 -4.86 4.94
CA ILE A 103 -2.89 -3.64 4.20
C ILE A 103 -2.19 -3.97 2.89
N LEU A 104 -2.31 -3.06 1.93
CA LEU A 104 -1.50 -3.02 0.72
C LEU A 104 -0.68 -1.73 0.71
N LEU A 105 0.64 -1.84 0.54
CA LEU A 105 1.59 -0.73 0.46
C LEU A 105 2.00 -0.48 -0.98
N LEU A 106 1.92 0.77 -1.44
CA LEU A 106 2.21 1.17 -2.82
C LEU A 106 3.05 2.46 -2.84
N PRO A 107 4.36 2.40 -3.16
CA PRO A 107 5.12 3.60 -3.43
C PRO A 107 4.60 4.27 -4.71
N LEU A 108 4.25 5.56 -4.65
CA LEU A 108 3.81 6.31 -5.83
C LEU A 108 5.00 6.93 -6.59
N ARG A 109 6.12 7.15 -5.87
CA ARG A 109 7.40 7.61 -6.39
C ARG A 109 8.55 7.12 -5.49
N GLY A 110 9.70 6.83 -6.07
CA GLY A 110 10.87 6.38 -5.32
C GLY A 110 10.71 4.94 -4.85
N GLY A 111 11.09 4.67 -3.60
CA GLY A 111 11.02 3.36 -3.01
C GLY A 111 11.42 3.36 -1.53
N ALA A 112 11.12 2.26 -0.86
CA ALA A 112 11.46 2.02 0.54
C ALA A 112 11.75 0.53 0.71
N ARG A 113 12.67 0.17 1.61
CA ARG A 113 12.76 -1.20 2.09
C ARG A 113 11.58 -1.45 3.02
N CYS A 114 10.94 -2.59 2.84
CA CYS A 114 9.85 -3.07 3.66
C CYS A 114 10.27 -4.38 4.31
N ARG A 115 10.19 -4.43 5.63
CA ARG A 115 10.43 -5.63 6.43
C ARG A 115 9.14 -5.98 7.15
N VAL A 116 8.68 -7.21 6.94
CA VAL A 116 7.51 -7.77 7.61
C VAL A 116 7.94 -8.94 8.46
N GLU A 117 7.72 -8.80 9.76
CA GLU A 117 8.04 -9.82 10.74
C GLU A 117 6.87 -10.79 10.92
N ARG A 118 7.17 -12.01 11.36
CA ARG A 118 6.13 -12.94 11.77
C ARG A 118 5.52 -12.48 13.10
N PRO A 119 4.21 -12.68 13.31
CA PRO A 119 3.61 -12.47 14.62
C PRO A 119 4.32 -13.34 15.66
N GLU A 120 4.53 -12.79 16.87
CA GLU A 120 5.34 -13.39 17.94
C GLU A 120 5.04 -14.87 18.25
N ARG A 121 3.79 -15.30 18.05
CA ARG A 121 3.34 -16.68 18.30
C ARG A 121 3.91 -17.73 17.32
N ALA A 122 4.51 -17.31 16.20
CA ALA A 122 4.98 -18.20 15.13
C ALA A 122 6.52 -18.28 14.99
N GLN A 123 7.28 -17.76 15.95
CA GLN A 123 8.75 -17.57 15.89
C GLN A 123 9.61 -18.86 15.82
N ARG A 124 9.05 -20.05 15.61
CA ARG A 124 9.83 -21.28 15.81
C ARG A 124 10.88 -21.54 14.75
N HIS A 125 10.70 -21.24 13.45
CA HIS A 125 11.76 -21.35 12.43
C HIS A 125 11.46 -20.44 11.22
N GLY A 126 12.23 -19.37 11.03
CA GLY A 126 12.22 -18.54 9.81
C GLY A 126 12.17 -17.03 10.10
N GLU A 127 13.10 -16.30 9.49
CA GLU A 127 13.16 -14.84 9.45
C GLU A 127 11.95 -14.29 8.66
N GLY A 128 11.54 -13.06 8.93
CA GLY A 128 10.44 -12.39 8.23
C GLY A 128 10.69 -12.24 6.72
N VAL A 129 9.82 -11.50 6.04
CA VAL A 129 10.02 -11.13 4.63
C VAL A 129 10.64 -9.74 4.57
N GLU A 130 11.75 -9.60 3.86
CA GLU A 130 12.39 -8.31 3.58
C GLU A 130 12.52 -8.12 2.07
N LEU A 131 12.08 -6.97 1.56
CA LEU A 131 12.30 -6.58 0.17
C LEU A 131 12.34 -5.07 -0.01
N ARG A 132 12.80 -4.62 -1.17
CA ARG A 132 12.81 -3.21 -1.54
C ARG A 132 11.67 -2.90 -2.51
N LEU A 133 10.70 -2.13 -2.04
CA LEU A 133 9.57 -1.63 -2.82
C LEU A 133 10.00 -0.47 -3.70
N ARG A 134 9.54 -0.47 -4.95
CA ARG A 134 9.71 0.59 -5.95
C ARG A 134 8.35 1.07 -6.43
N ALA A 135 8.32 2.28 -6.98
CA ALA A 135 7.13 2.76 -7.67
C ALA A 135 6.72 1.79 -8.78
N GLY A 136 5.48 1.30 -8.74
CA GLY A 136 5.05 0.18 -9.58
C GLY A 136 4.66 -1.07 -8.80
N GLU A 137 5.29 -1.28 -7.66
CA GLU A 137 5.21 -2.51 -6.88
C GLU A 137 4.21 -2.34 -5.72
N MET A 138 3.46 -3.40 -5.41
CA MET A 138 2.47 -3.37 -4.35
C MET A 138 2.66 -4.52 -3.38
N PHE A 139 2.76 -4.24 -2.09
CA PHE A 139 3.07 -5.26 -1.10
C PHE A 139 1.95 -5.46 -0.12
N TYR A 140 1.42 -6.68 -0.11
CA TYR A 140 0.37 -7.10 0.81
C TYR A 140 1.01 -7.52 2.13
N VAL A 141 0.51 -6.94 3.21
CA VAL A 141 0.89 -7.26 4.58
C VAL A 141 -0.38 -7.71 5.33
N PRO A 142 -0.43 -8.98 5.78
CA PRO A 142 -1.59 -9.45 6.53
C PRO A 142 -1.70 -8.75 7.88
N ALA A 143 -2.90 -8.75 8.42
CA ALA A 143 -3.20 -8.34 9.77
C ALA A 143 -2.21 -8.96 10.77
N ARG A 144 -1.86 -8.17 11.79
CA ARG A 144 -1.01 -8.60 12.92
C ARG A 144 0.43 -8.96 12.56
N HIS A 145 0.87 -8.69 11.34
CA HIS A 145 2.28 -8.79 10.98
C HIS A 145 2.95 -7.42 11.16
N PRO A 146 3.91 -7.26 12.10
CA PRO A 146 4.65 -6.02 12.22
C PRO A 146 5.35 -5.69 10.91
N CYS A 147 5.24 -4.45 10.47
CA CYS A 147 5.84 -3.98 9.24
C CYS A 147 6.63 -2.70 9.51
N THR A 148 7.87 -2.65 9.02
CA THR A 148 8.73 -1.46 9.10
C THR A 148 9.17 -1.04 7.71
N LEU A 149 9.22 0.28 7.50
CA LEU A 149 9.73 0.91 6.28
C LEU A 149 11.04 1.64 6.59
N ASP A 150 12.10 1.38 5.84
CA ASP A 150 13.41 2.03 6.00
C ASP A 150 14.14 2.18 4.65
N ASP A 151 15.43 2.58 4.67
CA ASP A 151 16.31 2.70 3.49
C ASP A 151 15.69 3.59 2.37
N ILE A 152 15.04 4.67 2.79
CA ILE A 152 14.42 5.66 1.90
C ILE A 152 15.49 6.68 1.48
N SER A 153 15.88 6.65 0.21
CA SER A 153 16.94 7.51 -0.33
C SER A 153 16.47 8.93 -0.71
N SER A 154 15.15 9.12 -0.88
CA SER A 154 14.52 10.37 -1.29
C SER A 154 13.08 10.39 -0.79
N PRO A 155 12.45 11.57 -0.56
CA PRO A 155 11.04 11.64 -0.16
C PRO A 155 10.16 10.74 -1.03
N CYS A 156 9.42 9.84 -0.38
CA CYS A 156 8.69 8.74 -1.02
C CYS A 156 7.21 8.84 -0.64
N PRO A 157 6.34 9.42 -1.49
CA PRO A 157 4.90 9.36 -1.31
C PRO A 157 4.46 7.90 -1.36
N MET A 158 3.84 7.45 -0.26
CA MET A 158 3.39 6.08 -0.07
C MET A 158 1.87 6.08 0.11
N LEU A 159 1.20 5.21 -0.63
CA LEU A 159 -0.21 4.90 -0.46
C LEU A 159 -0.34 3.59 0.35
N LEU A 160 -1.27 3.58 1.29
CA LEU A 160 -1.67 2.42 2.08
C LEU A 160 -3.16 2.19 1.86
N LEU A 161 -3.55 1.00 1.42
CA LEU A 161 -4.94 0.56 1.36
C LEU A 161 -5.21 -0.39 2.51
N ALA A 162 -6.11 -0.02 3.42
CA ALA A 162 -6.55 -0.87 4.52
C ALA A 162 -7.77 -1.71 4.07
N LEU A 163 -7.64 -3.04 4.17
CA LEU A 163 -8.62 -4.01 3.70
C LEU A 163 -9.47 -4.51 4.89
N HIS A 164 -10.67 -3.94 5.06
CA HIS A 164 -11.55 -4.27 6.18
C HIS A 164 -12.44 -5.47 5.89
N ALA A 165 -11.81 -6.60 5.55
CA ALA A 165 -12.54 -7.84 5.41
C ALA A 165 -13.19 -8.21 6.75
N THR A 166 -14.50 -8.42 6.72
CA THR A 166 -15.23 -9.02 7.84
C THR A 166 -14.85 -10.50 7.95
N PRO A 167 -14.44 -10.98 9.14
CA PRO A 167 -14.15 -12.38 9.38
C PRO A 167 -15.40 -13.28 9.31
#